data_AF-A0A4U2PY85-F1
#
_entry.id   AF-A0A4U2PY85-F1
#
_cell.length_a   1.000
_cell.length_b   1.000
_cell.length_c   1.000
_cell.angle_alpha   90.00
_cell.angle_beta   90.00
_cell.angle_gamma   90.00
#
_symmetry.space_group_name_H-M   'P 1'
#
loop_
_entity.id
_entity.type
_entity.pdbx_description
1 polymer ?
#
loop_
_entity_poly.entity_id
_entity_poly.type
_entity_poly.pdbx_seq_one_letter_code
_entity_poly.pdbx_strand_id
1 'polypeptide(L)'
;MEHSFSSILTYSIQAIAILLIIFNFLKKNEKKVGWGSLSLLLSLLGMLVSFEFGNYILGDQLLSLLGLPAWSNRVNNTGFHYTFFLSIIFFIPSLIIGYKNPKAFGAEMGKLVSSIYLTLITVTLLFLIIS
;
A
#
# COMPACT_ATOMS: atom_id res chain seq x y z
N MET A 1 -26.75 13.97 7.27
CA MET A 1 -27.38 12.67 7.01
C MET A 1 -27.16 11.82 8.24
N GLU A 2 -28.20 11.56 9.03
CA GLU A 2 -28.10 10.63 10.16
C GLU A 2 -27.97 9.20 9.61
N HIS A 3 -26.89 8.50 9.94
CA HIS A 3 -26.78 7.08 9.64
C HIS A 3 -27.82 6.34 10.48
N SER A 4 -28.80 5.70 9.82
CA SER A 4 -29.80 4.86 10.50
C SER A 4 -29.11 3.79 11.35
N PHE A 5 -29.64 3.49 12.54
CA PHE A 5 -29.13 2.44 13.45
C PHE A 5 -28.87 1.10 12.72
N SER A 6 -29.71 0.76 11.74
CA SER A 6 -29.56 -0.42 10.88
C SER A 6 -28.27 -0.42 10.05
N SER A 7 -27.86 0.75 9.55
CA SER A 7 -26.61 0.90 8.79
C SER A 7 -25.38 0.71 9.68
N ILE A 8 -25.38 1.28 10.88
CA ILE A 8 -24.29 1.13 11.86
C ILE A 8 -24.12 -0.34 12.27
N LEU A 9 -25.24 -1.03 12.53
CA LEU A 9 -25.23 -2.46 12.86
C LEU A 9 -24.65 -3.30 11.71
N THR A 10 -25.03 -3.00 10.47
CA THR A 10 -24.54 -3.71 9.28
C THR A 10 -23.03 -3.56 9.11
N TYR A 11 -22.50 -2.33 9.21
CA TYR A 11 -21.06 -2.09 9.11
C TYR A 11 -20.28 -2.75 10.25
N SER A 12 -20.85 -2.78 11.46
CA SER A 12 -20.23 -3.44 12.61
C SER A 12 -20.12 -4.96 12.41
N ILE A 13 -21.17 -5.60 11.89
CA ILE A 13 -21.15 -7.04 11.57
C ILE A 13 -20.12 -7.34 10.47
N GLN A 14 -20.08 -6.53 9.42
CA GLN A 14 -19.10 -6.68 8.34
C GLN A 14 -17.66 -6.55 8.84
N ALA A 15 -17.39 -5.56 9.69
CA ALA A 15 -16.07 -5.37 10.28
C ALA A 15 -15.64 -6.58 11.12
N ILE A 16 -16.53 -7.13 11.95
CA ILE A 16 -16.26 -8.34 12.74
C ILE A 16 -16.01 -9.55 11.84
N ALA A 17 -16.82 -9.75 10.80
CA ALA A 17 -16.65 -10.86 9.87
C ALA A 17 -15.28 -10.81 9.15
N ILE A 18 -14.87 -9.63 8.69
CA ILE A 18 -13.55 -9.40 8.09
C ILE A 18 -12.45 -9.69 9.12
N LEU A 19 -12.60 -9.21 10.36
CA LEU A 19 -11.63 -9.46 11.42
C LEU A 19 -11.46 -10.96 11.71
N LEU A 20 -12.56 -11.72 11.71
CA LEU A 20 -12.55 -13.17 11.91
C LEU A 20 -11.92 -13.91 10.73
N ILE A 21 -12.17 -13.49 9.50
CA ILE A 21 -11.53 -14.07 8.30
C ILE A 21 -10.03 -13.83 8.35
N ILE A 22 -9.60 -12.60 8.65
CA ILE A 22 -8.19 -12.26 8.85
C ILE A 22 -7.62 -13.13 9.96
N PHE A 23 -8.26 -13.20 11.13
CA PHE A 23 -7.78 -14.01 12.25
C PHE A 23 -7.65 -15.50 11.90
N ASN A 24 -8.61 -16.09 11.19
CA ASN A 24 -8.53 -17.48 10.75
C ASN A 24 -7.42 -17.69 9.71
N PHE A 25 -7.23 -16.74 8.79
CA PHE A 25 -6.13 -16.77 7.83
C PHE A 25 -4.78 -16.67 8.54
N LEU A 26 -4.65 -15.78 9.53
CA LEU A 26 -3.47 -15.64 10.40
C LEU A 26 -3.23 -16.93 11.18
N LYS A 27 -4.27 -17.52 11.77
CA LYS A 27 -4.20 -18.77 12.55
C LYS A 27 -3.79 -19.98 11.73
N LYS A 28 -4.23 -20.06 10.46
CA LYS A 28 -3.85 -21.14 9.54
C LYS A 28 -2.40 -21.01 9.06
N ASN A 29 -1.79 -19.84 9.22
CA ASN A 29 -0.40 -19.62 8.87
C ASN A 29 0.51 -20.06 10.02
N GLU A 30 1.26 -21.14 9.83
CA GLU A 30 2.20 -21.64 10.85
C GLU A 30 3.39 -20.69 11.08
N LYS A 31 3.60 -19.73 10.18
CA LYS A 31 4.62 -18.70 10.32
C LYS A 31 4.26 -17.76 11.47
N LYS A 32 5.19 -17.57 12.41
CA LYS A 32 5.01 -16.65 13.54
C LYS A 32 5.09 -15.19 13.10
N VAL A 33 4.30 -14.33 13.75
CA VAL A 33 4.45 -12.88 13.65
C VAL A 33 5.83 -12.48 14.22
N GLY A 34 6.55 -11.63 13.49
CA GLY A 34 7.87 -11.15 13.87
C GLY A 34 8.32 -9.98 13.00
N TRP A 35 9.59 -9.60 13.05
CA TRP A 35 10.11 -8.46 12.27
C TRP A 35 9.85 -8.55 10.77
N GLY A 36 9.78 -9.76 10.20
CA GLY A 36 9.43 -9.93 8.79
C GLY A 36 7.98 -9.59 8.44
N SER A 37 7.06 -9.55 9.41
CA SER A 37 5.68 -9.13 9.19
C SER A 37 5.56 -7.65 8.83
N LEU A 38 6.57 -6.85 9.20
CA LEU A 38 6.66 -5.45 8.77
C LEU A 38 6.81 -5.31 7.26
N SER A 39 7.34 -6.33 6.56
CA SER A 39 7.39 -6.35 5.09
C SER A 39 5.98 -6.29 4.51
N LEU A 40 5.05 -7.15 4.96
CA LEU A 40 3.67 -7.10 4.48
C LEU A 40 3.02 -5.75 4.78
N LEU A 41 3.15 -5.24 6.00
CA LEU A 41 2.59 -3.94 6.40
C LEU A 41 3.10 -2.80 5.51
N LEU A 42 4.41 -2.72 5.30
CA LEU A 42 5.01 -1.69 4.45
C LEU A 42 4.58 -1.82 2.99
N SER A 43 4.48 -3.04 2.45
CA SER A 43 3.97 -3.23 1.09
C SER A 43 2.52 -2.74 0.93
N LEU A 44 1.68 -2.97 1.94
CA LEU A 44 0.30 -2.48 1.95
C LEU A 44 0.25 -0.95 2.08
N LEU A 45 1.12 -0.35 2.90
CA LEU A 45 1.24 1.12 2.97
C LEU A 45 1.70 1.72 1.64
N GLY A 46 2.65 1.08 0.95
CA GLY A 46 3.07 1.49 -0.40
C GLY A 46 1.91 1.47 -1.39
N MET A 47 1.06 0.44 -1.35
CA MET A 47 -0.17 0.38 -2.15
C MET A 47 -1.17 1.47 -1.76
N LEU A 48 -1.43 1.67 -0.46
CA LEU A 48 -2.35 2.70 0.04
C LEU A 48 -1.94 4.11 -0.40
N VAL A 49 -0.64 4.40 -0.40
CA VAL A 49 -0.11 5.69 -0.86
C VAL A 49 -0.27 5.87 -2.37
N SER A 50 -0.18 4.77 -3.13
CA SER A 50 -0.20 4.81 -4.61
C SER A 50 -1.60 4.77 -5.23
N PHE A 51 -2.58 4.24 -4.51
CA PHE A 51 -3.90 3.92 -5.07
C PHE A 51 -4.93 5.02 -4.83
N GLU A 52 -5.84 5.13 -5.80
CA GLU A 52 -6.99 5.99 -5.74
C GLU A 52 -8.17 5.30 -5.05
N PHE A 53 -8.73 5.98 -4.06
CA PHE A 53 -9.89 5.57 -3.29
C PHE A 53 -11.02 6.57 -3.52
N GLY A 54 -11.82 6.35 -4.57
CA GLY A 54 -12.82 7.33 -5.00
C GLY A 54 -12.13 8.55 -5.60
N ASN A 55 -12.29 9.73 -4.99
CA ASN A 55 -11.60 10.96 -5.41
C ASN A 55 -10.40 11.30 -4.51
N TYR A 56 -9.90 10.32 -3.75
CA TYR A 56 -8.87 10.53 -2.73
C TYR A 56 -7.66 9.65 -2.99
N ILE A 57 -6.47 10.25 -2.99
CA ILE A 57 -5.20 9.55 -3.10
C ILE A 57 -4.34 9.96 -1.91
N LEU A 58 -3.95 9.00 -1.07
CA LEU A 58 -3.22 9.29 0.16
C LEU A 58 -1.85 9.94 -0.13
N GLY A 59 -1.15 9.48 -1.16
CA GLY A 59 0.13 10.06 -1.54
C GLY A 59 0.04 11.50 -2.04
N ASP A 60 -1.06 11.88 -2.70
CA ASP A 60 -1.28 13.28 -3.11
C ASP A 60 -1.38 14.19 -1.90
N GLN A 61 -2.03 13.72 -0.82
CA GLN A 61 -2.11 14.46 0.44
C GLN A 61 -0.74 14.54 1.12
N LEU A 62 0.02 13.45 1.15
CA LEU A 62 1.38 13.46 1.71
C LEU A 62 2.30 14.43 0.98
N LEU A 63 2.23 14.49 -0.36
CA LEU A 63 2.99 15.46 -1.15
C LEU A 63 2.51 16.90 -0.89
N SER A 64 1.19 17.12 -0.82
CA SER A 64 0.60 18.42 -0.51
C SER A 64 1.05 18.97 0.85
N LEU A 65 1.13 18.11 1.88
CA LEU A 65 1.65 18.47 3.21
C LEU A 65 3.11 18.94 3.16
N LEU A 66 3.88 18.46 2.20
CA LEU A 66 5.27 18.88 1.95
C LEU A 66 5.37 20.08 0.99
N GLY A 67 4.24 20.64 0.53
CA GLY A 67 4.19 21.70 -0.46
C GLY A 67 4.56 21.24 -1.88
N LEU A 68 4.60 19.92 -2.13
CA LEU A 68 4.97 19.32 -3.40
C LEU A 68 3.73 19.00 -4.24
N PRO A 69 3.81 19.11 -5.58
CA PRO A 69 2.72 18.68 -6.44
C PRO A 69 2.63 17.16 -6.53
N ALA A 70 1.42 16.64 -6.67
CA ALA A 70 1.20 15.24 -7.01
C ALA A 70 1.45 14.95 -8.49
N TRP A 71 1.29 15.93 -9.38
CA TRP A 71 1.40 15.76 -10.82
C TRP A 71 2.46 16.68 -11.43
N SER A 72 3.15 16.19 -12.46
CA SER A 72 4.11 17.00 -13.24
C SER A 72 3.44 18.21 -13.92
N ASN A 73 2.23 18.04 -14.44
CA ASN A 73 1.40 19.13 -14.90
C ASN A 73 0.27 19.40 -13.90
N ARG A 74 0.43 20.48 -13.12
CA ARG A 74 -0.52 20.87 -12.07
C ARG A 74 -1.84 21.43 -12.62
N VAL A 75 -1.87 21.95 -13.84
CA VAL A 75 -3.03 22.73 -14.34
C VAL A 75 -4.23 21.82 -14.61
N ASN A 76 -3.97 20.61 -15.09
CA ASN A 76 -5.01 19.65 -15.47
C ASN A 76 -4.80 18.26 -14.86
N ASN A 77 -3.89 18.12 -13.89
CA ASN A 77 -3.50 16.84 -13.27
C ASN A 77 -3.18 15.77 -14.32
N THR A 78 -2.31 16.12 -15.27
CA THR A 78 -1.84 15.19 -16.31
C THR A 78 -0.33 14.98 -16.24
N GLY A 79 0.16 14.08 -17.09
CA GLY A 79 1.57 13.69 -17.10
C GLY A 79 1.88 12.76 -15.94
N PHE A 80 3.10 12.85 -15.41
CA PHE A 80 3.58 11.94 -14.37
C PHE A 80 2.91 12.20 -13.03
N HIS A 81 2.45 11.13 -12.40
CA HIS A 81 1.90 11.13 -11.06
C HIS A 81 2.99 10.77 -10.05
N TYR A 82 3.53 11.79 -9.38
CA TYR A 82 4.66 11.67 -8.45
C TYR A 82 4.34 10.80 -7.23
N THR A 83 3.07 10.68 -6.88
CA THR A 83 2.56 9.80 -5.83
C THR A 83 2.98 8.34 -6.03
N PHE A 84 3.04 7.87 -7.28
CA PHE A 84 3.52 6.52 -7.57
C PHE A 84 5.00 6.35 -7.19
N PHE A 85 5.84 7.37 -7.38
CA PHE A 85 7.26 7.34 -6.97
C PHE A 85 7.44 7.52 -5.46
N LEU A 86 6.57 8.27 -4.80
CA LEU A 86 6.60 8.39 -3.33
C LEU A 86 6.50 7.01 -2.65
N SER A 87 5.75 6.08 -3.24
CA SER A 87 5.55 4.73 -2.70
C SER A 87 6.84 3.91 -2.53
N ILE A 88 7.92 4.27 -3.24
CA ILE A 88 9.24 3.62 -3.17
C ILE A 88 9.75 3.60 -1.72
N ILE A 89 9.47 4.63 -0.92
CA ILE A 89 9.91 4.73 0.49
C ILE A 89 9.33 3.61 1.35
N PHE A 90 8.23 2.99 0.93
CA PHE A 90 7.62 1.85 1.60
C PHE A 90 8.05 0.52 0.98
N PHE A 91 8.10 0.45 -0.36
CA PHE A 91 8.43 -0.79 -1.06
C PHE A 91 9.89 -1.22 -0.89
N ILE A 92 10.87 -0.30 -0.87
CA ILE A 92 12.28 -0.67 -0.68
C ILE A 92 12.50 -1.29 0.72
N PRO A 93 12.10 -0.64 1.84
CA PRO A 93 12.27 -1.25 3.15
C PRO A 93 11.48 -2.56 3.30
N SER A 94 10.27 -2.63 2.73
CA SER A 94 9.48 -3.85 2.69
C SER A 94 10.25 -5.01 2.04
N LEU A 95 10.86 -4.77 0.88
CA LEU A 95 11.64 -5.75 0.15
C LEU A 95 12.83 -6.25 1.00
N ILE A 96 13.60 -5.31 1.57
CA ILE A 96 14.78 -5.62 2.41
C ILE A 96 14.37 -6.47 3.61
N ILE A 97 13.32 -6.06 4.34
CA ILE A 97 12.83 -6.78 5.52
C ILE A 97 12.34 -8.18 5.16
N GLY A 98 11.64 -8.31 4.04
CA GLY A 98 11.11 -9.59 3.57
C GLY A 98 12.20 -10.58 3.19
N TYR A 99 13.28 -10.12 2.54
CA TYR A 99 14.46 -10.95 2.27
C TYR A 99 15.24 -11.33 3.55
N LYS A 100 15.35 -10.42 4.53
CA LYS A 100 16.06 -10.70 5.79
C LYS A 100 15.31 -11.66 6.72
N ASN A 101 13.99 -11.77 6.60
CA ASN A 101 13.15 -12.51 7.55
C ASN A 101 12.17 -13.50 6.86
N PRO A 102 12.62 -14.39 5.96
CA PRO A 102 11.75 -15.15 5.05
C PRO A 102 10.79 -16.13 5.74
N LYS A 103 11.10 -16.54 6.99
CA LYS A 103 10.29 -17.47 7.78
C LYS A 103 9.18 -16.78 8.59
N ALA A 104 9.20 -15.46 8.70
CA ALA A 104 8.18 -14.73 9.45
C ALA A 104 6.87 -14.60 8.64
N PHE A 105 5.75 -14.48 9.37
CA PHE A 105 4.45 -14.25 8.77
C PHE A 105 4.48 -13.04 7.84
N GLY A 106 3.91 -13.17 6.64
CA GLY A 106 3.78 -12.06 5.68
C GLY A 106 5.07 -11.61 4.98
N ALA A 107 6.25 -12.04 5.42
CA ALA A 107 7.53 -11.58 4.86
C ALA A 107 7.68 -11.92 3.36
N GLU A 108 7.25 -13.11 2.98
CA GLU A 108 7.32 -13.58 1.59
C GLU A 108 6.34 -12.82 0.67
N MET A 109 5.11 -12.60 1.15
CA MET A 109 4.10 -11.83 0.43
C MET A 109 4.52 -10.37 0.28
N GLY A 110 4.96 -9.72 1.37
CA GLY A 110 5.38 -8.31 1.33
C GLY A 110 6.56 -8.10 0.39
N LYS A 111 7.55 -9.01 0.42
CA LYS A 111 8.66 -9.04 -0.53
C LYS A 111 8.16 -9.16 -1.97
N LEU A 112 7.31 -10.15 -2.27
CA LEU A 112 6.79 -10.39 -3.61
C LEU A 112 6.04 -9.17 -4.16
N VAL A 113 5.10 -8.62 -3.38
CA VAL A 113 4.35 -7.41 -3.75
C VAL A 113 5.31 -6.27 -4.03
N SER A 114 6.27 -6.03 -3.13
CA SER A 114 7.24 -4.94 -3.29
C SER A 114 8.14 -5.12 -4.50
N SER A 115 8.58 -6.35 -4.81
CA SER A 115 9.33 -6.66 -6.02
C SER A 115 8.57 -6.30 -7.28
N ILE A 116 7.28 -6.64 -7.35
CA ILE A 116 6.43 -6.33 -8.50
C ILE A 116 6.33 -4.82 -8.68
N TYR A 117 5.97 -4.08 -7.62
CA TYR A 117 5.81 -2.62 -7.71
C TYR A 117 7.12 -1.90 -8.03
N LEU A 118 8.24 -2.29 -7.43
CA LEU A 118 9.54 -1.69 -7.74
C LEU A 118 9.96 -1.97 -9.19
N THR A 119 9.62 -3.15 -9.73
CA THR A 119 9.85 -3.46 -11.14
C THR A 119 9.01 -2.55 -12.03
N LEU A 120 7.72 -2.39 -11.74
CA LEU A 120 6.83 -1.48 -12.49
C LEU A 120 7.34 -0.04 -12.47
N ILE A 121 7.72 0.46 -11.29
CA ILE A 121 8.30 1.80 -11.12
C ILE A 121 9.58 1.95 -11.95
N THR A 122 10.46 0.94 -11.92
CA THR A 122 11.70 0.96 -12.71
C THR A 122 11.41 1.00 -14.21
N VAL A 123 10.45 0.21 -14.70
CA VAL A 123 10.03 0.23 -16.11
C VAL A 123 9.45 1.59 -16.49
N THR A 124 8.62 2.21 -15.64
CA THR A 124 8.10 3.56 -15.87
C THR A 124 9.22 4.61 -15.93
N LEU A 125 10.23 4.52 -15.04
CA LEU A 125 11.38 5.42 -15.06
C LEU A 125 12.24 5.23 -16.33
N LEU A 126 12.46 3.99 -16.75
CA LEU A 126 13.20 3.70 -17.98
C LEU A 126 12.47 4.25 -19.21
N PHE A 127 11.15 4.06 -19.28
CA PHE A 127 10.34 4.65 -20.35
C PHE A 127 10.47 6.17 -20.38
N LEU A 128 10.44 6.82 -19.21
CA LEU A 128 10.61 8.28 -19.07
C LEU A 128 11.98 8.76 -19.56
N ILE A 129 13.06 8.02 -19.30
CA ILE A 129 14.41 8.43 -19.72
C ILE A 129 14.60 8.32 -21.24
N ILE A 130 13.87 7.41 -21.89
CA ILE A 130 14.04 7.09 -23.32
C ILE A 130 13.04 7.86 -24.20
N SER A 131 11.96 8.39 -23.62
CA SER A 131 10.94 9.21 -24.32
C SER A 131 11.30 10.68 -24.35
#